data_AF-A0A1H4V0S3-F1
#
_entry.id   AF-A0A1H4V0S3-F1
#
_cell.length_a   1.000
_cell.length_b   1.000
_cell.length_c   1.000
_cell.angle_alpha   90.00
_cell.angle_beta   90.00
_cell.angle_gamma   90.00
#
_symmetry.space_group_name_H-M   'P 1'
#
loop_
_entity.id
_entity.type
_entity.pdbx_description
1 polymer ?
#
loop_
_entity_poly.entity_id
_entity_poly.type
_entity_poly.pdbx_seq_one_letter_code
_entity_poly.pdbx_strand_id
1 'polypeptide(L)'
;MTRATHPFTLTLPALAGSRHRVQRMLDDVPADLSGTAVRLDCSGLIAATRSFTDELVVELLVRRNAESVRIGALANAEFREFAAEAGAAHDRQERVVLDAR
;
A
#
# COMPACT_ATOMS: atom_id res chain seq x y z
N MET A 1 23.26 10.06 -8.92
CA MET A 1 23.58 8.83 -8.17
C MET A 1 22.30 8.36 -7.49
N THR A 2 21.49 7.56 -8.17
CA THR A 2 20.23 7.03 -7.65
C THR A 2 20.58 5.85 -6.74
N ARG A 3 20.53 6.06 -5.42
CA ARG A 3 20.61 4.96 -4.46
C ARG A 3 19.43 4.03 -4.78
N ALA A 4 19.73 2.79 -5.17
CA ALA A 4 18.73 1.74 -5.21
C ALA A 4 18.33 1.45 -3.75
N THR A 5 17.31 2.15 -3.26
CA THR A 5 16.63 1.77 -2.03
C THR A 5 15.96 0.43 -2.32
N HIS A 6 16.37 -0.63 -1.62
CA HIS A 6 15.70 -1.93 -1.74
C HIS A 6 14.20 -1.74 -1.43
N PRO A 7 13.28 -2.12 -2.34
CA PRO A 7 11.87 -1.91 -2.10
C PRO A 7 11.40 -2.82 -0.96
N PHE A 8 10.83 -2.22 0.08
CA PHE A 8 10.16 -2.98 1.14
C PHE A 8 8.91 -3.61 0.54
N THR A 9 8.82 -4.95 0.55
CA THR A 9 7.68 -5.65 -0.06
C THR A 9 6.72 -6.13 1.02
N LEU A 10 5.45 -5.82 0.85
CA LEU A 10 4.36 -6.21 1.74
C LEU A 10 3.38 -7.10 0.97
N THR A 11 3.30 -8.37 1.37
CA THR A 11 2.37 -9.33 0.75
C THR A 11 0.98 -9.17 1.33
N LEU A 12 0.00 -8.93 0.45
CA LEU A 12 -1.39 -8.77 0.87
C LEU A 12 -2.08 -10.14 1.03
N PRO A 13 -2.96 -10.29 2.04
CA PRO A 13 -3.75 -11.50 2.19
C PRO A 13 -4.81 -11.60 1.07
N ALA A 14 -5.24 -12.82 0.76
CA ALA A 14 -6.24 -13.05 -0.29
C ALA A 14 -7.57 -12.31 -0.05
N LEU A 15 -8.03 -12.25 1.20
CA LEU A 15 -9.25 -11.55 1.60
C LEU A 15 -8.93 -10.48 2.64
N ALA A 16 -8.91 -9.23 2.20
CA ALA A 16 -8.46 -8.09 2.97
C ALA A 16 -9.64 -7.23 3.43
N GLY A 17 -10.26 -7.61 4.55
CA GLY A 17 -11.60 -7.12 4.90
C GLY A 17 -11.74 -6.07 6.01
N SER A 18 -10.69 -5.76 6.78
CA SER A 18 -10.83 -4.90 7.97
C SER A 18 -9.59 -4.09 8.33
N ARG A 19 -9.80 -2.92 8.96
CA ARG A 19 -8.73 -2.07 9.50
C ARG A 19 -7.85 -2.80 10.52
N HIS A 20 -8.46 -3.60 11.39
CA HIS A 20 -7.70 -4.40 12.36
C HIS A 20 -6.76 -5.42 11.69
N ARG A 21 -7.12 -5.91 10.49
CA ARG A 21 -6.22 -6.80 9.73
C ARG A 21 -5.00 -6.05 9.20
N VAL A 22 -5.14 -4.77 8.83
CA VAL A 22 -3.99 -3.91 8.46
C VAL A 22 -3.04 -3.81 9.64
N GLN A 23 -3.53 -3.47 10.83
CA GLN A 23 -2.69 -3.32 12.03
C GLN A 23 -1.84 -4.58 12.28
N ARG A 24 -2.49 -5.75 12.34
CA ARG A 24 -1.79 -7.03 12.54
C ARG A 24 -0.77 -7.35 11.45
N MET A 25 -1.05 -6.95 10.21
CA MET A 25 -0.12 -7.16 9.10
C MET A 25 1.11 -6.25 9.20
N LEU A 26 0.98 -5.11 9.89
CA LEU A 26 2.01 -4.11 10.04
C LEU A 26 2.74 -4.17 11.40
N ASP A 27 2.45 -5.17 12.24
CA ASP A 27 3.08 -5.35 13.56
C ASP A 27 4.61 -5.50 13.43
N ASP A 28 5.07 -6.22 12.41
CA ASP A 28 6.50 -6.47 12.14
C ASP A 28 7.09 -5.49 11.11
N VAL A 29 6.33 -4.49 10.69
CA VAL A 29 6.77 -3.49 9.70
C VAL A 29 7.42 -2.32 10.45
N PRO A 30 8.58 -1.81 9.98
CA PRO A 30 9.24 -0.67 10.60
C PRO A 30 8.29 0.51 10.83
N ALA A 31 8.38 1.12 12.00
CA ALA A 31 7.54 2.28 12.37
C ALA A 31 7.83 3.54 11.54
N ASP A 32 9.02 3.61 10.93
CA ASP A 32 9.41 4.65 9.98
C ASP A 32 9.92 4.03 8.68
N LEU A 33 9.31 4.41 7.58
CA LEU A 33 9.60 4.01 6.21
C LEU A 33 10.04 5.22 5.37
N SER A 34 10.49 6.31 6.01
CA SER A 34 11.04 7.48 5.33
C SER A 34 12.10 7.10 4.30
N GLY A 35 11.95 7.62 3.08
CA GLY A 35 12.84 7.32 1.95
C GLY A 35 12.72 5.89 1.40
N THR A 36 11.68 5.14 1.82
CA THR A 36 11.41 3.78 1.36
C THR A 36 10.16 3.75 0.48
N ALA A 37 10.31 3.19 -0.72
CA ALA A 37 9.17 2.80 -1.54
C ALA A 37 8.66 1.42 -1.11
N VAL A 38 7.38 1.33 -0.77
CA VAL A 38 6.71 0.09 -0.38
C VAL A 38 6.04 -0.53 -1.59
N ARG A 39 6.37 -1.77 -1.92
CA ARG A 39 5.69 -2.55 -2.96
C ARG A 39 4.64 -3.44 -2.34
N LEU A 40 3.40 -3.32 -2.79
CA LEU A 40 2.34 -4.26 -2.44
C LEU A 40 2.41 -5.46 -3.39
N ASP A 41 2.68 -6.64 -2.83
CA ASP A 41 2.54 -7.89 -3.56
C ASP A 41 1.08 -8.33 -3.50
N CYS A 42 0.39 -8.13 -4.62
CA CYS A 42 -1.02 -8.46 -4.82
C CYS A 42 -1.23 -9.80 -5.54
N SER A 43 -0.19 -10.62 -5.70
CA SER A 43 -0.28 -11.90 -6.46
C SER A 43 -1.34 -12.87 -5.92
N GLY A 44 -1.56 -12.86 -4.60
CA GLY A 44 -2.58 -13.67 -3.94
C GLY A 44 -3.88 -12.93 -3.64
N LEU A 45 -4.01 -11.64 -3.97
CA LEU A 45 -5.16 -10.82 -3.59
C LEU A 45 -6.38 -11.16 -4.44
N ILE A 46 -7.47 -11.58 -3.79
CA ILE A 46 -8.77 -11.82 -4.45
C ILE A 46 -9.65 -10.59 -4.30
N ALA A 47 -9.80 -10.10 -3.08
CA ALA A 47 -10.66 -8.95 -2.78
C ALA A 47 -10.14 -8.16 -1.56
N ALA A 48 -10.36 -6.85 -1.60
CA ALA A 48 -10.08 -5.94 -0.49
C ALA A 48 -11.24 -4.97 -0.31
N THR A 49 -11.60 -4.67 0.93
CA THR A 49 -12.60 -3.66 1.22
C THR A 49 -11.99 -2.27 1.13
N ARG A 50 -12.80 -1.26 0.78
CA ARG A 50 -12.39 0.14 0.81
C ARG A 50 -11.78 0.55 2.15
N SER A 51 -12.35 0.10 3.27
CA SER A 51 -11.85 0.42 4.61
C SER A 51 -10.50 -0.22 4.93
N PHE A 52 -10.22 -1.43 4.39
CA PHE A 52 -8.89 -2.02 4.48
C PHE A 52 -7.88 -1.20 3.67
N THR A 53 -8.22 -0.86 2.43
CA THR A 53 -7.31 -0.13 1.53
C THR A 53 -6.98 1.26 2.06
N ASP A 54 -7.99 2.00 2.55
CA ASP A 54 -7.82 3.30 3.19
C ASP A 54 -6.86 3.23 4.38
N GLU A 55 -7.10 2.30 5.32
CA GLU A 55 -6.22 2.14 6.48
C GLU A 55 -4.80 1.76 6.07
N LEU A 56 -4.63 0.88 5.08
CA LEU A 56 -3.31 0.49 4.57
C LEU A 56 -2.55 1.69 3.99
N VAL A 57 -3.21 2.52 3.19
CA VAL A 57 -2.60 3.73 2.61
C VAL A 57 -2.23 4.74 3.69
N VAL A 58 -3.14 5.00 4.64
CA VAL A 58 -2.88 5.88 5.79
C VAL A 58 -1.69 5.38 6.60
N GLU A 59 -1.68 4.09 6.92
CA GLU A 59 -0.62 3.51 7.73
C GLU A 59 0.76 3.60 7.08
N LEU A 60 0.84 3.39 5.77
CA LEU A 60 2.11 3.42 5.04
C LEU A 60 2.56 4.85 4.74
N LEU A 61 1.69 5.68 4.14
CA LEU A 61 2.08 7.00 3.62
C LEU A 61 1.96 8.14 4.65
N VAL A 62 1.07 8.02 5.62
CA VAL A 62 0.81 9.10 6.61
C VAL A 62 1.48 8.78 7.94
N ARG A 63 1.26 7.59 8.49
CA ARG A 63 1.78 7.23 9.82
C ARG A 63 3.26 6.80 9.79
N ARG A 64 3.64 5.98 8.81
CA ARG A 64 5.02 5.48 8.65
C ARG A 64 5.87 6.26 7.65
N ASN A 65 5.36 7.34 7.04
CA ASN A 65 6.12 8.21 6.12
C ASN A 65 6.80 7.51 4.93
N ALA A 66 6.22 6.42 4.41
CA ALA A 66 6.74 5.81 3.18
C ALA A 66 6.82 6.85 2.04
N GLU A 67 7.88 6.75 1.24
CA GLU A 67 8.10 7.64 0.11
C GLU A 67 7.00 7.46 -0.95
N SER A 68 6.65 6.20 -1.23
CA SER A 68 5.58 5.82 -2.13
C SER A 68 5.04 4.43 -1.82
N VAL A 69 3.81 4.17 -2.24
CA VAL A 69 3.21 2.83 -2.29
C VAL A 69 3.03 2.44 -3.75
N ARG A 70 3.70 1.36 -4.16
CA ARG A 70 3.64 0.80 -5.51
C ARG A 70 2.70 -0.39 -5.54
N ILE A 71 1.68 -0.33 -6.39
CA ILE A 71 0.68 -1.37 -6.57
C ILE A 71 0.91 -2.03 -7.92
N GLY A 72 1.27 -3.31 -7.88
CA GLY A 72 1.62 -4.07 -9.07
C GLY A 72 0.46 -4.26 -10.05
N ALA A 73 0.81 -4.50 -11.31
CA ALA A 73 -0.09 -4.80 -12.43
C ALA A 73 -1.17 -5.86 -12.14
N LEU A 74 -0.83 -6.85 -11.30
CA LEU A 74 -1.67 -8.00 -10.96
C LEU A 74 -2.83 -7.64 -10.01
N ALA A 75 -2.82 -6.45 -9.41
CA ALA A 75 -3.94 -5.99 -8.61
C ALA A 75 -5.23 -5.87 -9.44
N ASN A 76 -6.35 -6.29 -8.85
CA ASN A 76 -7.66 -6.09 -9.45
C ASN A 76 -7.99 -4.58 -9.56
N ALA A 77 -8.91 -4.22 -10.46
CA ALA A 77 -9.20 -2.82 -10.76
C ALA A 77 -9.80 -2.07 -9.55
N GLU A 78 -10.68 -2.73 -8.82
CA GLU A 78 -11.35 -2.18 -7.63
C GLU A 78 -10.34 -1.79 -6.53
N PHE A 79 -9.37 -2.65 -6.23
CA PHE A 79 -8.32 -2.34 -5.26
C PHE A 79 -7.46 -1.15 -5.69
N ARG A 80 -7.12 -1.06 -6.99
CA ARG A 80 -6.35 0.07 -7.55
C ARG A 80 -7.12 1.38 -7.42
N GLU A 81 -8.43 1.36 -7.67
CA GLU A 81 -9.33 2.50 -7.51
C GLU A 81 -9.40 2.94 -6.04
N PHE A 82 -9.67 2.01 -5.12
CA PHE A 82 -9.71 2.32 -3.68
C PHE A 82 -8.40 2.92 -3.17
N ALA A 83 -7.26 2.44 -3.67
CA ALA A 83 -5.96 2.97 -3.26
C ALA A 83 -5.70 4.38 -3.81
N ALA A 84 -6.10 4.65 -5.05
CA ALA A 84 -6.00 5.99 -5.64
C ALA A 84 -6.89 7.00 -4.89
N GLU A 85 -8.13 6.62 -4.58
CA GLU A 85 -9.05 7.46 -3.82
C GLU A 85 -8.57 7.69 -2.38
N ALA A 86 -8.03 6.65 -1.71
CA ALA A 86 -7.41 6.81 -0.41
C ALA A 86 -6.22 7.77 -0.46
N GLY A 87 -5.34 7.62 -1.47
CA GLY A 87 -4.25 8.57 -1.70
C GLY A 87 -4.75 10.01 -1.83
N ALA A 88 -5.78 10.24 -2.65
CA ALA A 88 -6.37 11.56 -2.85
C ALA A 88 -7.03 12.12 -1.58
N ALA A 89 -7.73 11.29 -0.81
CA ALA A 89 -8.41 11.71 0.42
C ALA A 89 -7.46 12.18 1.52
N HIS A 90 -6.18 11.82 1.44
CA HIS A 90 -5.13 12.19 2.40
C HIS A 90 -4.02 13.04 1.77
N ASP A 91 -4.27 13.69 0.62
CA ASP A 91 -3.31 14.55 -0.10
C ASP A 91 -1.99 13.85 -0.47
N ARG A 92 -2.06 12.55 -0.78
CA ARG A 92 -0.92 11.67 -1.15
C ARG A 92 -1.09 11.00 -2.51
N GLN A 93 -1.98 11.49 -3.38
CA GLN A 93 -2.23 10.87 -4.69
C GLN A 93 -0.96 10.65 -5.52
N GLU A 94 0.02 11.56 -5.45
CA GLU A 94 1.28 11.47 -6.19
C GLU A 94 2.22 10.37 -5.67
N ARG A 95 1.95 9.86 -4.47
CA ARG A 95 2.73 8.79 -3.82
C ARG A 95 2.10 7.41 -3.98
N VAL A 96 0.89 7.32 -4.53
CA VAL A 96 0.26 6.05 -4.93
C VAL A 96 0.61 5.79 -6.39
N VAL A 97 1.51 4.84 -6.62
CA VAL A 97 2.01 4.50 -7.96
C VAL A 97 1.36 3.20 -8.41
N LEU A 98 0.57 3.29 -9.46
CA LEU A 98 -0.06 2.13 -10.10
C LEU A 98 0.83 1.67 -11.25
N ASP A 99 1.43 0.48 -11.13
CA ASP A 99 2.23 -0.06 -12.23
C ASP A 99 1.33 -0.33 -13.45
N ALA A 100 1.87 -0.12 -14.65
CA ALA A 100 1.20 -0.47 -15.89
C ALA A 100 0.97 -1.99 -15.97
N ARG A 101 -0.14 -2.40 -16.59
CA ARG A 101 -0.45 -3.81 -16.81
C ARG A 101 0.44 -4.45 -17.86
#